data_AF-A0A948ASZ8-F1
#
_entry.id   AF-A0A948ASZ8-F1
#
_cell.length_a   1.000
_cell.length_b   1.000
_cell.length_c   1.000
_cell.angle_alpha   90.00
_cell.angle_beta   90.00
_cell.angle_gamma   90.00
#
_symmetry.space_group_name_H-M   'P 1'
#
loop_
_entity.id
_entity.type
_entity.pdbx_description
1 polymer ?
#
loop_
_entity_poly.entity_id
_entity_poly.type
_entity_poly.pdbx_seq_one_letter_code
_entity_poly.pdbx_strand_id
1 'polypeptide(L)'
;MKKYLSLALMLIITILLLSSCKQEFDPCDHNHDGVVEEKELFYCNQDQHHSTINLTDPGEFLVTHINSPENGKIAVRVDLPEEPRYGESAPITVVASTWFVEKYTDPKTPFHLVYNPVDVGAISVTHLWPGKTDTETGISSDGEYDYGGPDSLASLRDTIRFALGDIPNTDGLYLHELITVEPLYDNVGMFASSHAGVVATNVMAYYGEYFPDLKYFVGRENPTLAEMYPLEIGHFDDDTHRKIYNPYYDYEGYTSTNIDVDYSTLSWIQNDDYPEGRPVFEVPGGVDYVLDYKGPNMDGKRYFSYALTQALLDNGALSLGEWPDDLATPEVTKEFWPYRITVNNYELIGEKLPELRVLIPFATDDHVQAADDKPHIRQAYDGFRKTAGLWTRLNCDLSYTQSEIDASASLEGGFPDNDANTEPTDWYLESGSWGFEGRLAGQMTAQTIPLAGIAEMADRVQADNWQANLDEVL
;
A
#
# COMPACT_ATOMS: atom_id res chain seq x y z
N MET A 1 48.64 34.71 40.38
CA MET A 1 48.32 33.31 40.73
C MET A 1 46.83 32.94 40.73
N LYS A 2 45.87 33.88 40.74
CA LYS A 2 44.41 33.56 40.70
C LYS A 2 43.76 33.42 39.30
N LYS A 3 44.49 33.71 38.20
CA LYS A 3 43.94 33.65 36.83
C LYS A 3 44.18 32.32 36.07
N TYR A 4 45.02 31.42 36.59
CA TYR A 4 45.32 30.15 35.92
C TYR A 4 44.51 28.96 36.44
N LEU A 5 43.77 29.11 37.55
CA LEU A 5 42.95 28.04 38.11
C LEU A 5 41.57 27.92 37.41
N SER A 6 41.08 29.00 36.80
CA SER A 6 39.77 29.02 36.14
C SER A 6 39.77 28.36 34.76
N LEU A 7 40.90 28.37 34.05
CA LEU A 7 40.99 27.75 32.72
C LEU A 7 41.17 26.22 32.81
N ALA A 8 41.87 25.74 33.83
CA ALA A 8 42.07 24.30 34.04
C ALA A 8 40.77 23.58 34.48
N LEU A 9 39.91 24.25 35.26
CA LEU A 9 38.63 23.67 35.68
C LEU A 9 37.60 23.61 34.54
N MET A 10 37.65 24.57 33.61
CA MET A 10 36.77 24.59 32.43
C MET A 10 37.17 23.53 31.38
N LEU A 11 38.48 23.25 31.25
CA LEU A 11 38.98 22.21 30.34
C LEU A 11 38.65 20.79 30.84
N ILE A 12 38.62 20.56 32.16
CA ILE A 12 38.26 19.26 32.75
C ILE A 12 36.75 18.98 32.62
N ILE A 13 35.90 20.00 32.72
CA ILE A 13 34.45 19.85 32.52
C ILE A 13 34.10 19.58 31.04
N THR A 14 34.90 20.11 30.11
CA THR A 14 34.69 19.86 28.66
C THR A 14 35.17 18.46 28.24
N ILE A 15 36.20 17.91 28.90
CA ILE A 15 36.68 16.54 28.63
C ILE A 15 35.74 15.47 29.25
N LEU A 16 35.04 15.80 30.33
CA LEU A 16 34.02 14.91 30.94
C LEU A 16 32.68 14.89 30.19
N LEU A 17 32.42 15.83 29.29
CA LEU A 17 31.22 15.87 28.44
C LEU A 17 31.44 15.26 27.04
N LEU A 18 32.68 14.86 26.71
CA LEU A 18 33.02 14.15 25.46
C LEU A 18 33.27 12.65 25.65
N SER A 19 33.01 12.12 26.85
CA SER A 19 32.74 10.70 26.99
C SER A 19 31.34 10.42 26.44
N SER A 20 31.26 10.26 25.11
CA SER A 20 30.23 9.49 24.45
C SER A 20 30.02 8.23 25.28
N CYS A 21 28.90 8.16 26.00
CA CYS A 21 28.41 6.91 26.57
C CYS A 21 28.17 6.02 25.35
N LYS A 22 29.11 5.12 25.05
CA LYS A 22 28.74 3.92 24.31
C LYS A 22 27.73 3.24 25.20
N GLN A 23 26.45 3.35 24.86
CA GLN A 23 25.43 2.48 25.44
C GLN A 23 25.92 1.06 25.14
N GLU A 24 26.27 0.31 26.18
CA GLU A 24 26.46 -1.13 26.05
C GLU A 24 25.07 -1.69 25.79
N PHE A 25 24.76 -1.95 24.53
CA PHE A 25 23.56 -2.68 24.13
C PHE A 25 23.67 -4.11 24.64
N ASP A 26 22.55 -4.65 25.11
CA ASP A 26 22.49 -6.08 25.45
C ASP A 26 22.71 -6.85 24.14
N PRO A 27 23.68 -7.78 24.06
CA PRO A 27 23.92 -8.54 22.84
C PRO A 27 22.75 -9.44 22.42
N CYS A 28 21.75 -9.61 23.30
CA CYS A 28 20.48 -10.28 22.97
C CYS A 28 19.33 -9.31 22.67
N ASP A 29 19.53 -7.99 22.76
CA ASP A 29 18.59 -6.96 22.28
C ASP A 29 18.91 -6.73 20.82
N HIS A 30 18.29 -7.52 19.94
CA HIS A 30 18.62 -7.58 18.53
C HIS A 30 17.95 -6.46 17.74
N ASN A 31 16.81 -5.94 18.16
CA ASN A 31 16.18 -4.79 17.51
C ASN A 31 16.72 -3.43 18.01
N HIS A 32 17.62 -3.43 19.00
CA HIS A 32 18.24 -2.26 19.63
C HIS A 32 17.24 -1.28 20.26
N ASP A 33 16.06 -1.77 20.67
CA ASP A 33 15.03 -0.95 21.31
C ASP A 33 15.26 -0.74 22.82
N GLY A 34 16.26 -1.40 23.38
CA GLY A 34 16.62 -1.36 24.79
C GLY A 34 15.89 -2.42 25.65
N VAL A 35 15.15 -3.35 25.04
CA VAL A 35 14.31 -4.35 25.71
C VAL A 35 14.52 -5.72 25.09
N VAL A 36 15.25 -6.60 25.79
CA VAL A 36 15.36 -8.01 25.39
C VAL A 36 14.03 -8.74 25.58
N GLU A 37 13.35 -9.07 24.49
CA GLU A 37 12.11 -9.85 24.49
C GLU A 37 12.36 -11.37 24.56
N GLU A 38 11.35 -12.15 24.98
CA GLU A 38 11.44 -13.63 25.05
C GLU A 38 11.76 -14.25 23.68
N LYS A 39 11.29 -13.61 22.60
CA LYS A 39 11.59 -14.01 21.21
C LYS A 39 13.07 -13.86 20.90
N GLU A 40 13.71 -12.79 21.36
CA GLU A 40 15.12 -12.52 21.14
C GLU A 40 16.02 -13.47 21.96
N LEU A 41 15.61 -13.78 23.18
CA LEU A 41 16.26 -14.81 24.00
C LEU A 41 16.26 -16.19 23.34
N PHE A 42 15.23 -16.53 22.57
CA PHE A 42 15.20 -17.80 21.83
C PHE A 42 16.30 -17.86 20.76
N TYR A 43 16.54 -16.76 20.05
CA TYR A 43 17.57 -16.68 19.01
C TYR A 43 18.98 -16.53 19.59
N CYS A 44 19.14 -15.76 20.66
CA CYS A 44 20.42 -15.58 21.35
C CYS A 44 21.01 -16.90 21.91
N ASN A 45 20.16 -17.90 22.17
CA ASN A 45 20.56 -19.22 22.69
C ASN A 45 20.87 -20.28 21.60
N GLN A 46 20.66 -19.99 20.31
CA GLN A 46 21.09 -20.89 19.23
C GLN A 46 22.49 -20.48 18.78
N ASP A 47 23.50 -21.35 19.01
CA ASP A 47 24.90 -21.13 18.66
C ASP A 47 25.06 -20.50 17.26
N GLN A 48 25.44 -19.21 17.23
CA GLN A 48 25.72 -18.48 15.99
C GLN A 48 26.95 -19.09 15.31
N HIS A 49 26.73 -19.86 14.25
CA HIS A 49 27.75 -20.12 13.27
C HIS A 49 28.10 -18.79 12.57
N HIS A 50 29.11 -18.08 13.09
CA HIS A 50 29.69 -16.89 12.47
C HIS A 50 30.35 -17.26 11.13
N SER A 51 29.54 -17.39 10.09
CA SER A 51 29.99 -17.12 8.73
C SER A 51 30.24 -15.62 8.62
N THR A 52 31.28 -15.21 7.90
CA THR A 52 31.46 -13.80 7.52
C THR A 52 30.27 -13.41 6.64
N ILE A 53 29.31 -12.71 7.23
CA ILE A 53 28.18 -12.10 6.52
C ILE A 53 28.75 -10.89 5.77
N ASN A 54 28.59 -10.87 4.46
CA ASN A 54 28.86 -9.67 3.68
C ASN A 54 27.59 -8.81 3.77
N LEU A 55 27.72 -7.64 4.38
CA LEU A 55 26.65 -6.65 4.43
C LEU A 55 26.41 -6.09 3.02
N THR A 56 25.16 -5.73 2.74
CA THR A 56 24.76 -5.09 1.48
C THR A 56 24.98 -3.58 1.58
N ASP A 57 25.61 -2.99 0.55
CA ASP A 57 26.00 -1.58 0.54
C ASP A 57 24.87 -0.66 0.01
N PRO A 58 24.90 0.66 0.29
CA PRO A 58 23.90 1.60 -0.22
C PRO A 58 23.79 1.56 -1.75
N GLY A 59 22.57 1.67 -2.28
CA GLY A 59 22.28 1.55 -3.72
C GLY A 59 22.25 0.11 -4.25
N GLU A 60 22.53 -0.90 -3.42
CA GLU A 60 22.38 -2.32 -3.76
C GLU A 60 21.07 -2.90 -3.22
N PHE A 61 20.80 -4.15 -3.55
CA PHE A 61 19.68 -4.92 -3.01
C PHE A 61 20.13 -6.31 -2.57
N LEU A 62 19.39 -6.90 -1.64
CA LEU A 62 19.52 -8.29 -1.25
C LEU A 62 18.18 -9.02 -1.34
N VAL A 63 18.26 -10.34 -1.46
CA VAL A 63 17.08 -11.22 -1.31
C VAL A 63 17.38 -12.22 -0.22
N THR A 64 16.44 -12.37 0.71
CA THR A 64 16.51 -13.32 1.82
C THR A 64 15.17 -14.06 1.96
N HIS A 65 15.09 -14.99 2.89
CA HIS A 65 13.85 -15.69 3.22
C HIS A 65 13.44 -15.39 4.65
N ILE A 66 12.16 -15.15 4.88
CA ILE A 66 11.57 -15.09 6.22
C ILE A 66 10.70 -16.32 6.43
N ASN A 67 10.48 -16.70 7.68
CA ASN A 67 9.59 -17.81 8.00
C ASN A 67 8.16 -17.29 8.23
N SER A 68 7.22 -17.74 7.40
CA SER A 68 5.79 -17.55 7.60
C SER A 68 5.16 -18.85 8.10
N PRO A 69 4.54 -18.89 9.29
CA PRO A 69 3.96 -20.11 9.86
C PRO A 69 2.98 -20.84 8.93
N GLU A 70 2.18 -20.10 8.16
CA GLU A 70 1.16 -20.62 7.26
C GLU A 70 1.76 -21.08 5.92
N ASN A 71 2.81 -20.40 5.46
CA ASN A 71 3.31 -20.56 4.08
C ASN A 71 4.68 -21.24 3.97
N GLY A 72 5.47 -21.34 5.04
CA GLY A 72 6.88 -21.76 4.98
C GLY A 72 7.80 -20.58 4.69
N LYS A 73 8.79 -20.76 3.80
CA LYS A 73 9.76 -19.70 3.49
C LYS A 73 9.18 -18.70 2.49
N ILE A 74 9.12 -17.43 2.86
CA ILE A 74 8.72 -16.34 1.98
C ILE A 74 9.96 -15.56 1.55
N ALA A 75 10.14 -15.40 0.23
CA ALA A 75 11.22 -14.61 -0.32
C ALA A 75 10.95 -13.11 -0.15
N VAL A 76 11.88 -12.40 0.46
CA VAL A 76 11.83 -10.96 0.72
C VAL A 76 13.01 -10.31 0.04
N ARG A 77 12.74 -9.26 -0.74
CA ARG A 77 13.74 -8.38 -1.34
C ARG A 77 13.80 -7.09 -0.54
N VAL A 78 15.02 -6.66 -0.28
CA VAL A 78 15.32 -5.37 0.37
C VAL A 78 16.21 -4.56 -0.54
N ASP A 79 15.73 -3.39 -0.96
CA ASP A 79 16.49 -2.42 -1.76
C ASP A 79 16.93 -1.28 -0.85
N LEU A 80 18.21 -0.90 -0.95
CA LEU A 80 18.81 0.16 -0.15
C LEU A 80 18.91 1.46 -0.93
N PRO A 81 18.58 2.62 -0.32
CA PRO A 81 18.82 3.91 -0.95
C PRO A 81 20.32 4.13 -1.15
N GLU A 82 20.70 4.80 -2.24
CA GLU A 82 22.08 5.26 -2.44
C GLU A 82 22.44 6.32 -1.38
N GLU A 83 21.48 7.20 -1.06
CA GLU A 83 21.58 8.21 -0.01
C GLU A 83 20.46 8.01 1.02
N PRO A 84 20.76 7.47 2.21
CA PRO A 84 19.77 7.34 3.29
C PRO A 84 19.18 8.68 3.69
N ARG A 85 17.86 8.72 3.93
CA ARG A 85 17.13 9.98 4.19
C ARG A 85 17.67 10.78 5.38
N TYR A 86 18.23 10.11 6.38
CA TYR A 86 18.72 10.74 7.62
C TYR A 86 20.23 10.52 7.85
N GLY A 87 21.03 10.62 6.78
CA GLY A 87 22.49 10.51 6.85
C GLY A 87 22.96 9.07 6.69
N GLU A 88 23.23 8.38 7.79
CA GLU A 88 23.61 6.95 7.76
C GLU A 88 22.40 6.02 8.00
N SER A 89 21.25 6.58 8.40
CA SER A 89 20.03 5.85 8.69
C SER A 89 18.88 6.19 7.74
N ALA A 90 17.97 5.24 7.58
CA ALA A 90 16.82 5.38 6.69
C ALA A 90 15.54 4.81 7.33
N PRO A 91 14.38 5.44 7.06
CA PRO A 91 13.08 4.84 7.37
C PRO A 91 12.86 3.60 6.50
N ILE A 92 11.98 2.71 6.93
CA ILE A 92 11.68 1.46 6.22
C ILE A 92 10.25 1.54 5.66
N THR A 93 10.08 1.23 4.39
CA THR A 93 8.76 1.17 3.75
C THR A 93 8.52 -0.23 3.21
N VAL A 94 7.49 -0.89 3.74
CA VAL A 94 7.00 -2.15 3.19
C VAL A 94 6.09 -1.85 2.00
N VAL A 95 6.46 -2.32 0.82
CA VAL A 95 5.69 -2.13 -0.41
C VAL A 95 4.80 -3.34 -0.63
N ALA A 96 3.48 -3.15 -0.48
CA ALA A 96 2.51 -4.18 -0.81
C ALA A 96 2.50 -4.41 -2.33
N SER A 97 2.79 -5.65 -2.74
CA SER A 97 2.80 -6.02 -4.15
C SER A 97 1.39 -5.99 -4.75
N THR A 98 1.31 -5.71 -6.04
CA THR A 98 0.09 -5.98 -6.82
C THR A 98 -0.21 -7.50 -6.81
N TRP A 99 -1.48 -7.89 -6.77
CA TRP A 99 -1.89 -9.31 -6.61
C TRP A 99 -3.09 -9.74 -7.48
N PHE A 100 -3.57 -8.85 -8.33
CA PHE A 100 -4.89 -8.98 -8.97
C PHE A 100 -4.85 -8.57 -10.45
N VAL A 101 -3.78 -8.96 -11.14
CA VAL A 101 -3.55 -8.72 -12.58
C VAL A 101 -2.98 -9.99 -13.21
N GLU A 102 -3.28 -10.21 -14.50
CA GLU A 102 -2.99 -11.47 -15.23
C GLU A 102 -1.54 -11.94 -15.10
N LYS A 103 -0.56 -11.04 -15.02
CA LYS A 103 0.87 -11.40 -14.84
C LYS A 103 1.15 -12.24 -13.59
N TYR A 104 0.29 -12.17 -12.56
CA TYR A 104 0.43 -13.01 -11.35
C TYR A 104 -0.33 -14.33 -11.45
N THR A 105 -0.93 -14.68 -12.59
CA THR A 105 -1.39 -16.06 -12.83
C THR A 105 -0.20 -16.97 -13.14
N ASP A 106 0.86 -16.44 -13.77
CA ASP A 106 2.12 -17.15 -13.97
C ASP A 106 2.79 -17.46 -12.62
N PRO A 107 3.23 -18.71 -12.35
CA PRO A 107 4.08 -19.03 -11.21
C PRO A 107 5.40 -18.24 -11.19
N LYS A 108 5.86 -17.76 -12.35
CA LYS A 108 7.06 -16.94 -12.51
C LYS A 108 6.68 -15.47 -12.64
N THR A 109 6.94 -14.69 -11.60
CA THR A 109 6.66 -13.26 -11.58
C THR A 109 7.75 -12.53 -10.82
N PRO A 110 8.30 -11.43 -11.36
CA PRO A 110 9.32 -10.68 -10.65
C PRO A 110 8.77 -9.99 -9.40
N PHE A 111 9.66 -9.59 -8.49
CA PHE A 111 9.32 -8.66 -7.41
C PHE A 111 8.64 -7.38 -7.95
N HIS A 112 7.72 -6.83 -7.17
CA HIS A 112 7.02 -5.59 -7.53
C HIS A 112 7.88 -4.37 -7.19
N LEU A 113 8.42 -3.71 -8.21
CA LEU A 113 9.36 -2.57 -8.06
C LEU A 113 8.88 -1.29 -8.76
N VAL A 114 7.57 -1.14 -8.96
CA VAL A 114 7.01 -0.01 -9.75
C VAL A 114 7.11 1.33 -8.99
N TYR A 115 6.96 1.29 -7.68
CA TYR A 115 7.12 2.44 -6.79
C TYR A 115 8.23 2.07 -5.80
N ASN A 116 9.38 2.73 -5.90
CA ASN A 116 10.54 2.36 -5.11
C ASN A 116 10.87 3.45 -4.06
N PRO A 117 10.56 3.23 -2.77
CA PRO A 117 10.89 4.14 -1.68
C PRO A 117 12.37 4.57 -1.59
N VAL A 118 13.29 3.84 -2.21
CA VAL A 118 14.70 4.25 -2.30
C VAL A 118 14.89 5.60 -2.99
N ASP A 119 13.97 5.98 -3.87
CA ASP A 119 13.99 7.26 -4.59
C ASP A 119 13.79 8.46 -3.65
N VAL A 120 13.29 8.24 -2.43
CA VAL A 120 13.12 9.25 -1.37
C VAL A 120 13.98 8.94 -0.14
N GLY A 121 15.02 8.11 -0.29
CA GLY A 121 15.98 7.79 0.77
C GLY A 121 15.50 6.76 1.79
N ALA A 122 14.41 6.04 1.52
CA ALA A 122 13.89 4.99 2.40
C ALA A 122 14.37 3.58 1.98
N ILE A 123 14.52 2.68 2.93
CA ILE A 123 14.72 1.25 2.65
C ILE A 123 13.39 0.68 2.13
N SER A 124 13.42 0.01 0.99
CA SER A 124 12.25 -0.65 0.41
C SER A 124 12.25 -2.13 0.73
N VAL A 125 11.16 -2.64 1.32
CA VAL A 125 10.98 -4.06 1.61
C VAL A 125 9.76 -4.58 0.85
N THR A 126 9.95 -5.58 -0.01
CA THR A 126 8.86 -6.26 -0.73
C THR A 126 9.06 -7.77 -0.67
N HIS A 127 7.99 -8.53 -0.91
CA HIS A 127 8.05 -9.99 -0.95
C HIS A 127 7.51 -10.56 -2.26
N LEU A 128 7.85 -11.82 -2.56
CA LEU A 128 7.12 -12.62 -3.52
C LEU A 128 5.94 -13.28 -2.84
N TRP A 129 4.76 -13.17 -3.45
CA TRP A 129 3.58 -13.90 -2.98
C TRP A 129 3.84 -15.40 -2.85
N PRO A 130 3.12 -16.10 -1.95
CA PRO A 130 3.24 -17.55 -1.80
C PRO A 130 3.19 -18.31 -3.13
N GLY A 131 4.05 -19.32 -3.27
CA GLY A 131 4.14 -20.14 -4.48
C GLY A 131 4.71 -19.46 -5.72
N LYS A 132 5.15 -18.18 -5.63
CA LYS A 132 5.77 -17.46 -6.76
C LYS A 132 7.28 -17.62 -6.78
N THR A 133 7.82 -17.54 -8.00
CA THR A 133 9.27 -17.56 -8.29
C THR A 133 9.65 -16.31 -9.06
N ASP A 134 10.65 -15.58 -8.58
CA ASP A 134 11.20 -14.43 -9.27
C ASP A 134 11.95 -14.86 -10.53
N THR A 135 11.66 -14.20 -11.65
CA THR A 135 12.20 -14.55 -12.96
C THR A 135 13.69 -14.24 -13.13
N GLU A 136 14.21 -13.27 -12.37
CA GLU A 136 15.58 -12.77 -12.53
C GLU A 136 16.56 -13.57 -11.66
N THR A 137 16.21 -13.77 -10.40
CA THR A 137 17.04 -14.43 -9.38
C THR A 137 16.77 -15.94 -9.30
N GLY A 138 15.59 -16.40 -9.73
CA GLY A 138 15.15 -17.78 -9.57
C GLY A 138 14.76 -18.15 -8.13
N ILE A 139 14.75 -17.18 -7.21
CA ILE A 139 14.32 -17.38 -5.82
C ILE A 139 12.80 -17.54 -5.78
N SER A 140 12.31 -18.42 -4.90
CA SER A 140 10.89 -18.71 -4.74
C SER A 140 10.42 -18.53 -3.29
N SER A 141 9.13 -18.23 -3.15
CA SER A 141 8.37 -18.41 -1.93
C SER A 141 7.69 -19.78 -1.92
N ASP A 142 7.65 -20.41 -0.75
CA ASP A 142 6.79 -21.57 -0.46
C ASP A 142 5.30 -21.14 -0.40
N GLY A 143 4.39 -22.09 -0.13
CA GLY A 143 2.95 -21.83 0.02
C GLY A 143 2.17 -21.80 -1.30
N GLU A 144 0.90 -21.39 -1.23
CA GLU A 144 -0.02 -21.34 -2.38
C GLU A 144 -0.52 -19.93 -2.64
N TYR A 145 -0.48 -19.50 -3.91
CA TYR A 145 -0.96 -18.18 -4.27
C TYR A 145 -2.49 -18.12 -4.29
N ASP A 146 -3.06 -17.48 -3.27
CA ASP A 146 -4.49 -17.38 -3.10
C ASP A 146 -5.06 -16.02 -3.52
N TYR A 147 -4.32 -15.23 -4.31
CA TYR A 147 -4.76 -13.93 -4.83
C TYR A 147 -5.23 -12.98 -3.71
N GLY A 148 -4.38 -12.63 -2.75
CA GLY A 148 -4.75 -11.67 -1.69
C GLY A 148 -5.69 -12.22 -0.63
N GLY A 149 -5.83 -13.55 -0.53
CA GLY A 149 -6.57 -14.20 0.54
C GLY A 149 -5.70 -14.41 1.80
N PRO A 150 -6.14 -15.29 2.73
CA PRO A 150 -5.43 -15.58 3.98
C PRO A 150 -3.92 -15.84 3.86
N ASP A 151 -3.48 -16.62 2.85
CA ASP A 151 -2.07 -17.00 2.70
C ASP A 151 -1.21 -15.81 2.25
N SER A 152 -1.75 -15.00 1.33
CA SER A 152 -1.14 -13.73 0.92
C SER A 152 -1.07 -12.76 2.11
N LEU A 153 -2.14 -12.63 2.89
CA LEU A 153 -2.18 -11.73 4.04
C LEU A 153 -1.20 -12.16 5.15
N ALA A 154 -1.06 -13.46 5.41
CA ALA A 154 -0.07 -13.98 6.36
C ALA A 154 1.36 -13.68 5.91
N SER A 155 1.66 -13.81 4.62
CA SER A 155 2.98 -13.45 4.08
C SER A 155 3.29 -11.96 4.21
N LEU A 156 2.31 -11.10 3.95
CA LEU A 156 2.45 -9.66 4.13
C LEU A 156 2.64 -9.29 5.61
N ARG A 157 1.88 -9.91 6.53
CA ARG A 157 2.07 -9.75 7.99
C ARG A 157 3.51 -10.04 8.38
N ASP A 158 4.05 -11.18 7.96
CA ASP A 158 5.40 -11.57 8.37
C ASP A 158 6.48 -10.70 7.70
N THR A 159 6.22 -10.20 6.49
CA THR A 159 7.08 -9.20 5.84
C THR A 159 7.12 -7.90 6.64
N ILE A 160 5.97 -7.42 7.14
CA ILE A 160 5.89 -6.24 8.01
C ILE A 160 6.67 -6.47 9.30
N ARG A 161 6.50 -7.63 9.94
CA ARG A 161 7.23 -7.99 11.17
C ARG A 161 8.73 -8.08 10.95
N PHE A 162 9.19 -8.61 9.82
CA PHE A 162 10.61 -8.61 9.48
C PHE A 162 11.16 -7.18 9.30
N ALA A 163 10.39 -6.31 8.63
CA ALA A 163 10.75 -4.90 8.47
C ALA A 163 10.78 -4.14 9.80
N LEU A 164 9.93 -4.48 10.76
CA LEU A 164 9.93 -3.94 12.13
C LEU A 164 11.05 -4.50 13.02
N GLY A 165 11.83 -5.47 12.55
CA GLY A 165 12.81 -6.15 13.38
C GLY A 165 12.20 -7.12 14.41
N ASP A 166 10.92 -7.47 14.26
CA ASP A 166 10.22 -8.39 15.18
C ASP A 166 10.59 -9.86 14.97
N ILE A 167 10.96 -10.22 13.75
CA ILE A 167 11.39 -11.56 13.39
C ILE A 167 12.65 -11.49 12.54
N PRO A 168 13.57 -12.46 12.67
CA PRO A 168 14.70 -12.57 11.78
C PRO A 168 14.33 -13.26 10.47
N ASN A 169 15.28 -13.26 9.53
CA ASN A 169 15.24 -14.14 8.37
C ASN A 169 15.42 -15.63 8.78
N THR A 170 15.38 -16.55 7.83
CA THR A 170 15.51 -18.00 8.10
C THR A 170 16.87 -18.44 8.61
N ASP A 171 17.89 -17.57 8.51
CA ASP A 171 19.24 -17.81 9.03
C ASP A 171 19.41 -17.21 10.45
N GLY A 172 18.35 -16.63 11.02
CA GLY A 172 18.37 -16.01 12.34
C GLY A 172 18.93 -14.58 12.37
N LEU A 173 19.06 -13.93 11.20
CA LEU A 173 19.59 -12.58 11.06
C LEU A 173 18.49 -11.54 10.88
N TYR A 174 18.59 -10.44 11.60
CA TYR A 174 17.73 -9.26 11.44
C TYR A 174 18.26 -8.33 10.36
N LEU A 175 17.43 -7.37 9.93
CA LEU A 175 17.77 -6.52 8.80
C LEU A 175 19.10 -5.76 8.99
N HIS A 176 19.33 -5.16 10.16
CA HIS A 176 20.58 -4.43 10.46
C HIS A 176 21.85 -5.32 10.41
N GLU A 177 21.72 -6.64 10.48
CA GLU A 177 22.83 -7.60 10.34
C GLU A 177 23.09 -7.99 8.87
N LEU A 178 22.24 -7.56 7.94
CA LEU A 178 22.29 -7.89 6.51
C LEU A 178 22.72 -6.70 5.64
N ILE A 179 22.65 -5.47 6.19
CA ILE A 179 22.81 -4.22 5.44
C ILE A 179 23.75 -3.25 6.16
N THR A 180 24.29 -2.28 5.43
CA THR A 180 25.15 -1.23 5.98
C THR A 180 24.41 0.06 6.35
N VAL A 181 23.25 0.33 5.73
CA VAL A 181 22.37 1.45 6.10
C VAL A 181 21.71 1.12 7.43
N GLU A 182 21.72 2.03 8.40
CA GLU A 182 21.08 1.82 9.69
C GLU A 182 19.54 1.86 9.53
N PRO A 183 18.82 0.74 9.71
CA PRO A 183 17.38 0.72 9.57
C PRO A 183 16.70 1.35 10.80
N LEU A 184 15.78 2.30 10.58
CA LEU A 184 14.99 2.89 11.66
C LEU A 184 13.74 2.05 11.94
N TYR A 185 13.84 1.11 12.87
CA TYR A 185 12.73 0.23 13.26
C TYR A 185 11.56 0.97 13.95
N ASP A 186 11.79 2.18 14.46
CA ASP A 186 10.75 3.06 15.00
C ASP A 186 10.10 3.95 13.92
N ASN A 187 10.58 3.89 12.67
CA ASN A 187 10.08 4.63 11.52
C ASN A 187 9.79 3.69 10.34
N VAL A 188 8.87 2.75 10.58
CA VAL A 188 8.38 1.79 9.58
C VAL A 188 6.99 2.17 9.12
N GLY A 189 6.82 2.27 7.82
CA GLY A 189 5.52 2.47 7.18
C GLY A 189 5.23 1.44 6.10
N MET A 190 4.02 1.53 5.55
CA MET A 190 3.58 0.68 4.45
C MET A 190 3.09 1.54 3.28
N PHE A 191 3.41 1.12 2.06
CA PHE A 191 2.92 1.73 0.84
C PHE A 191 2.13 0.72 0.01
N ALA A 192 1.03 1.17 -0.59
CA ALA A 192 0.29 0.39 -1.57
C ALA A 192 -0.39 1.29 -2.61
N SER A 193 -0.47 0.81 -3.85
CA SER A 193 -1.22 1.49 -4.92
C SER A 193 -2.24 0.56 -5.56
N SER A 194 -3.38 1.13 -5.97
CA SER A 194 -4.43 0.41 -6.68
C SER A 194 -4.93 -0.77 -5.84
N HIS A 195 -5.20 -1.91 -6.46
CA HIS A 195 -5.61 -3.13 -5.77
C HIS A 195 -4.67 -3.61 -4.65
N ALA A 196 -3.37 -3.24 -4.64
CA ALA A 196 -2.48 -3.60 -3.53
C ALA A 196 -2.92 -2.99 -2.19
N GLY A 197 -3.65 -1.86 -2.20
CA GLY A 197 -4.16 -1.25 -0.97
C GLY A 197 -5.21 -2.08 -0.25
N VAL A 198 -5.83 -3.03 -0.95
CA VAL A 198 -6.84 -3.92 -0.34
C VAL A 198 -6.17 -4.93 0.58
N VAL A 199 -5.09 -5.58 0.12
CA VAL A 199 -4.31 -6.49 0.98
C VAL A 199 -3.60 -5.72 2.09
N ALA A 200 -3.15 -4.49 1.82
CA ALA A 200 -2.59 -3.61 2.85
C ALA A 200 -3.62 -3.26 3.94
N THR A 201 -4.84 -2.87 3.55
CA THR A 201 -5.92 -2.57 4.50
C THR A 201 -6.34 -3.81 5.28
N ASN A 202 -6.48 -4.95 4.59
CA ASN A 202 -6.95 -6.19 5.21
C ASN A 202 -5.89 -6.83 6.10
N VAL A 203 -4.59 -6.73 5.78
CA VAL A 203 -3.53 -7.22 6.69
C VAL A 203 -3.53 -6.40 7.98
N MET A 204 -3.69 -5.07 7.90
CA MET A 204 -3.79 -4.20 9.08
C MET A 204 -5.01 -4.56 9.94
N ALA A 205 -6.16 -4.82 9.31
CA ALA A 205 -7.38 -5.18 10.03
C ALA A 205 -7.31 -6.57 10.68
N TYR A 206 -6.79 -7.57 9.98
CA TYR A 206 -6.76 -8.95 10.48
C TYR A 206 -5.58 -9.23 11.39
N TYR A 207 -4.45 -8.55 11.21
CA TYR A 207 -3.20 -8.86 11.90
C TYR A 207 -2.51 -7.66 12.55
N GLY A 208 -3.13 -6.48 12.60
CA GLY A 208 -2.53 -5.27 13.19
C GLY A 208 -1.96 -5.46 14.61
N GLU A 209 -2.55 -6.37 15.40
CA GLU A 209 -2.05 -6.70 16.74
C GLU A 209 -0.64 -7.34 16.75
N TYR A 210 -0.17 -7.86 15.61
CA TYR A 210 1.16 -8.46 15.46
C TYR A 210 2.24 -7.45 15.06
N PHE A 211 1.86 -6.21 14.75
CA PHE A 211 2.77 -5.14 14.33
C PHE A 211 2.27 -3.77 14.81
N PRO A 212 2.05 -3.58 16.13
CA PRO A 212 1.49 -2.35 16.68
C PRO A 212 2.35 -1.11 16.40
N ASP A 213 3.63 -1.31 16.05
CA ASP A 213 4.60 -0.25 15.78
C ASP A 213 4.65 0.24 14.32
N LEU A 214 3.78 -0.28 13.45
CA LEU A 214 3.60 0.29 12.11
C LEU A 214 3.09 1.75 12.23
N LYS A 215 3.91 2.72 11.83
CA LYS A 215 3.65 4.14 12.10
C LYS A 215 2.72 4.78 11.08
N TYR A 216 2.85 4.41 9.82
CA TYR A 216 2.04 5.03 8.77
C TYR A 216 1.68 4.11 7.61
N PHE A 217 0.61 4.50 6.90
CA PHE A 217 0.18 3.91 5.64
C PHE A 217 -0.02 4.97 4.57
N VAL A 218 0.60 4.78 3.40
CA VAL A 218 0.39 5.59 2.19
C VAL A 218 -0.36 4.74 1.15
N GLY A 219 -1.63 5.08 0.90
CA GLY A 219 -2.54 4.29 0.06
C GLY A 219 -3.02 5.04 -1.19
N ARG A 220 -2.40 4.78 -2.35
CA ARG A 220 -2.71 5.50 -3.60
C ARG A 220 -3.86 4.87 -4.37
N GLU A 221 -5.00 5.58 -4.47
CA GLU A 221 -6.13 5.25 -5.36
C GLU A 221 -6.56 3.77 -5.26
N ASN A 222 -6.78 3.31 -4.01
CA ASN A 222 -7.10 1.91 -3.75
C ASN A 222 -8.62 1.68 -3.86
N PRO A 223 -9.10 0.68 -4.63
CA PRO A 223 -10.51 0.31 -4.61
C PRO A 223 -10.88 -0.30 -3.26
N THR A 224 -12.13 -0.13 -2.86
CA THR A 224 -12.65 -0.54 -1.54
C THR A 224 -13.73 -1.63 -1.63
N LEU A 225 -14.36 -1.74 -2.81
CA LEU A 225 -15.51 -2.61 -3.09
C LEU A 225 -15.30 -3.42 -4.38
N ALA A 226 -16.04 -4.53 -4.48
CA ALA A 226 -15.92 -5.51 -5.56
C ALA A 226 -16.30 -4.91 -6.93
N GLU A 227 -17.25 -3.99 -6.96
CA GLU A 227 -17.77 -3.30 -8.15
C GLU A 227 -16.72 -2.41 -8.83
N MET A 228 -15.71 -1.98 -8.09
CA MET A 228 -14.69 -1.05 -8.59
C MET A 228 -13.59 -1.76 -9.39
N TYR A 229 -13.36 -3.06 -9.18
CA TYR A 229 -12.31 -3.79 -9.90
C TYR A 229 -12.64 -4.04 -11.38
N PRO A 230 -13.86 -4.48 -11.75
CA PRO A 230 -14.26 -4.68 -13.13
C PRO A 230 -14.85 -3.40 -13.75
N LEU A 231 -14.70 -2.25 -13.08
CA LEU A 231 -15.10 -0.94 -13.59
C LEU A 231 -16.62 -0.83 -13.78
N GLU A 232 -17.39 -1.43 -12.87
CA GLU A 232 -18.85 -1.45 -12.95
C GLU A 232 -19.48 -0.07 -12.82
N ILE A 233 -18.78 0.88 -12.20
CA ILE A 233 -19.22 2.28 -12.05
C ILE A 233 -18.79 3.22 -13.19
N GLY A 234 -17.92 2.75 -14.10
CA GLY A 234 -17.35 3.54 -15.18
C GLY A 234 -15.86 3.29 -15.37
N HIS A 235 -15.34 3.66 -16.54
CA HIS A 235 -13.95 3.43 -16.95
C HIS A 235 -13.44 4.56 -17.85
N PHE A 236 -12.15 4.56 -18.15
CA PHE A 236 -11.56 5.42 -19.17
C PHE A 236 -11.44 4.66 -20.51
N ASP A 237 -11.83 5.32 -21.59
CA ASP A 237 -11.61 4.86 -22.96
C ASP A 237 -10.12 4.80 -23.28
N ASP A 238 -9.61 3.66 -23.79
CA ASP A 238 -8.17 3.48 -24.02
C ASP A 238 -7.60 4.43 -25.09
N ASP A 239 -8.37 4.72 -26.13
CA ASP A 239 -7.91 5.52 -27.26
C ASP A 239 -7.93 7.01 -26.94
N THR A 240 -8.99 7.48 -26.30
CA THR A 240 -9.25 8.91 -26.08
C THR A 240 -9.00 9.37 -24.65
N HIS A 241 -8.82 8.44 -23.71
CA HIS A 241 -8.70 8.69 -22.26
C HIS A 241 -9.88 9.50 -21.71
N ARG A 242 -11.05 9.41 -22.37
CA ARG A 242 -12.28 10.05 -21.89
C ARG A 242 -12.97 9.15 -20.89
N LYS A 243 -13.57 9.77 -19.88
CA LYS A 243 -14.44 9.08 -18.92
C LYS A 243 -15.68 8.53 -19.63
N ILE A 244 -15.95 7.24 -19.42
CA ILE A 244 -17.17 6.55 -19.81
C ILE A 244 -17.88 6.15 -18.52
N TYR A 245 -19.02 6.78 -18.26
CA TYR A 245 -19.80 6.55 -17.05
C TYR A 245 -20.82 5.44 -17.26
N ASN A 246 -21.01 4.59 -16.24
CA ASN A 246 -22.18 3.73 -16.20
C ASN A 246 -23.40 4.60 -15.85
N PRO A 247 -24.41 4.74 -16.74
CA PRO A 247 -25.59 5.57 -16.47
C PRO A 247 -26.48 5.04 -15.34
N TYR A 248 -26.23 3.81 -14.87
CA TYR A 248 -26.95 3.17 -13.77
C TYR A 248 -26.21 3.24 -12.43
N TYR A 249 -25.02 3.86 -12.40
CA TYR A 249 -24.36 4.20 -11.14
C TYR A 249 -24.96 5.49 -10.58
N ASP A 250 -25.45 5.45 -9.34
CA ASP A 250 -25.98 6.61 -8.62
C ASP A 250 -25.02 7.05 -7.50
N TYR A 251 -24.37 8.20 -7.70
CA TYR A 251 -23.47 8.77 -6.69
C TYR A 251 -24.23 9.26 -5.44
N GLU A 252 -25.52 9.56 -5.54
CA GLU A 252 -26.34 9.95 -4.38
C GLU A 252 -26.64 8.75 -3.47
N GLY A 253 -26.58 7.54 -4.01
CA GLY A 253 -26.71 6.27 -3.27
C GLY A 253 -25.49 5.90 -2.41
N TYR A 254 -24.46 6.76 -2.36
CA TYR A 254 -23.24 6.53 -1.60
C TYR A 254 -23.50 6.32 -0.09
N THR A 255 -22.79 5.35 0.47
CA THR A 255 -22.52 5.24 1.91
C THR A 255 -21.05 4.87 2.15
N SER A 256 -20.57 4.99 3.39
CA SER A 256 -19.20 4.63 3.75
C SER A 256 -18.87 3.14 3.52
N THR A 257 -19.88 2.28 3.32
CA THR A 257 -19.69 0.84 3.12
C THR A 257 -20.36 0.27 1.87
N ASN A 258 -21.00 1.11 1.06
CA ASN A 258 -21.74 0.68 -0.12
C ASN A 258 -21.81 1.79 -1.18
N ILE A 259 -21.89 1.37 -2.45
CA ILE A 259 -22.24 2.22 -3.59
C ILE A 259 -23.47 1.66 -4.29
N ASP A 260 -24.21 2.48 -5.02
CA ASP A 260 -25.46 2.06 -5.67
C ASP A 260 -25.31 1.95 -7.19
N VAL A 261 -25.53 0.75 -7.71
CA VAL A 261 -25.55 0.46 -9.14
C VAL A 261 -26.84 -0.31 -9.43
N ASP A 262 -27.68 0.25 -10.30
CA ASP A 262 -28.93 -0.41 -10.71
C ASP A 262 -28.66 -1.47 -11.79
N TYR A 263 -28.62 -2.73 -11.38
CA TYR A 263 -28.44 -3.87 -12.28
C TYR A 263 -29.75 -4.37 -12.92
N SER A 264 -30.88 -3.66 -12.80
CA SER A 264 -32.18 -4.13 -13.29
C SER A 264 -32.27 -4.26 -14.82
N THR A 265 -31.40 -3.57 -15.56
CA THR A 265 -31.30 -3.62 -17.02
C THR A 265 -30.08 -4.42 -17.50
N LEU A 266 -29.38 -5.08 -16.58
CA LEU A 266 -28.20 -5.86 -16.89
C LEU A 266 -28.58 -7.09 -17.73
N SER A 267 -27.87 -7.24 -18.84
CA SER A 267 -28.02 -8.31 -19.83
C SER A 267 -26.64 -8.86 -20.23
N TRP A 268 -26.61 -9.79 -21.18
CA TRP A 268 -25.40 -10.42 -21.67
C TRP A 268 -25.32 -10.31 -23.20
N ILE A 269 -24.24 -9.73 -23.72
CA ILE A 269 -23.99 -9.64 -25.15
C ILE A 269 -22.87 -10.61 -25.54
N GLN A 270 -23.10 -11.44 -26.56
CA GLN A 270 -22.07 -12.29 -27.17
C GLN A 270 -22.24 -12.30 -28.69
N ASN A 271 -21.28 -11.74 -29.42
CA ASN A 271 -21.34 -11.56 -30.87
C ASN A 271 -19.91 -11.46 -31.46
N ASP A 272 -19.78 -11.09 -32.74
CA ASP A 272 -18.48 -10.99 -33.41
C ASP A 272 -17.54 -9.93 -32.79
N ASP A 273 -18.10 -8.88 -32.17
CA ASP A 273 -17.34 -7.84 -31.47
C ASP A 273 -16.96 -8.26 -30.04
N TYR A 274 -17.75 -9.16 -29.45
CA TYR A 274 -17.59 -9.69 -28.08
C TYR A 274 -17.70 -11.22 -28.05
N PRO A 275 -16.73 -11.96 -28.61
CA PRO A 275 -16.86 -13.40 -28.80
C PRO A 275 -16.88 -14.19 -27.49
N GLU A 276 -16.22 -13.71 -26.43
CA GLU A 276 -16.25 -14.30 -25.07
C GLU A 276 -17.50 -13.87 -24.28
N GLY A 277 -18.29 -12.97 -24.83
CA GLY A 277 -19.45 -12.34 -24.22
C GLY A 277 -19.12 -11.34 -23.11
N ARG A 278 -20.02 -10.40 -22.82
CA ARG A 278 -19.83 -9.35 -21.80
C ARG A 278 -21.14 -8.95 -21.10
N PRO A 279 -21.05 -8.48 -19.84
CA PRO A 279 -22.15 -7.75 -19.23
C PRO A 279 -22.44 -6.45 -20.01
N VAL A 280 -23.71 -6.18 -20.24
CA VAL A 280 -24.17 -4.95 -20.88
C VAL A 280 -25.38 -4.41 -20.13
N PHE A 281 -25.40 -3.11 -19.87
CA PHE A 281 -26.56 -2.42 -19.34
C PHE A 281 -27.36 -1.84 -20.50
N GLU A 282 -28.58 -2.33 -20.69
CA GLU A 282 -29.47 -1.86 -21.75
C GLU A 282 -29.96 -0.44 -21.42
N VAL A 283 -29.80 0.53 -22.32
CA VAL A 283 -30.19 1.94 -22.07
C VAL A 283 -31.39 2.31 -22.94
N PRO A 284 -32.61 2.42 -22.37
CA PRO A 284 -33.81 2.74 -23.14
C PRO A 284 -33.70 4.05 -23.92
N GLY A 285 -33.65 3.95 -25.25
CA GLY A 285 -33.55 5.12 -26.14
C GLY A 285 -32.16 5.76 -26.19
N GLY A 286 -31.14 5.11 -25.62
CA GLY A 286 -29.75 5.55 -25.61
C GLY A 286 -28.81 4.53 -26.26
N VAL A 287 -27.52 4.65 -25.93
CA VAL A 287 -26.48 3.69 -26.30
C VAL A 287 -26.24 2.79 -25.10
N ASP A 288 -26.30 1.48 -25.30
CA ASP A 288 -26.05 0.51 -24.23
C ASP A 288 -24.64 0.67 -23.67
N TYR A 289 -24.50 0.50 -22.36
CA TYR A 289 -23.20 0.54 -21.69
C TYR A 289 -22.64 -0.89 -21.60
N VAL A 290 -21.69 -1.20 -22.48
CA VAL A 290 -20.96 -2.48 -22.45
C VAL A 290 -19.78 -2.35 -21.49
N LEU A 291 -19.68 -3.29 -20.56
CA LEU A 291 -18.62 -3.27 -19.56
C LEU A 291 -17.24 -3.55 -20.21
N ASP A 292 -16.20 -2.89 -19.70
CA ASP A 292 -14.83 -3.05 -20.19
C ASP A 292 -14.26 -4.46 -19.88
N TYR A 293 -13.19 -4.87 -20.55
CA TYR A 293 -12.48 -6.13 -20.33
C TYR A 293 -11.35 -6.03 -19.30
N LYS A 294 -11.07 -4.82 -18.80
CA LYS A 294 -10.00 -4.55 -17.83
C LYS A 294 -10.24 -5.12 -16.43
N GLY A 295 -11.32 -5.88 -16.25
CA GLY A 295 -11.64 -6.52 -14.99
C GLY A 295 -10.69 -7.67 -14.62
N PRO A 296 -10.77 -8.13 -13.37
CA PRO A 296 -9.87 -9.14 -12.85
C PRO A 296 -10.05 -10.50 -13.53
N ASN A 297 -8.94 -11.13 -13.85
CA ASN A 297 -8.86 -12.48 -14.38
C ASN A 297 -7.93 -13.34 -13.52
N MET A 298 -8.45 -14.47 -13.02
CA MET A 298 -7.70 -15.41 -12.18
C MET A 298 -7.86 -16.81 -12.75
N ASP A 299 -6.72 -17.43 -13.08
CA ASP A 299 -6.66 -18.78 -13.68
C ASP A 299 -7.60 -18.94 -14.88
N GLY A 300 -7.63 -17.93 -15.76
CA GLY A 300 -8.46 -17.91 -16.96
C GLY A 300 -9.93 -17.58 -16.71
N LYS A 301 -10.33 -17.23 -15.48
CA LYS A 301 -11.71 -16.84 -15.14
C LYS A 301 -11.83 -15.36 -14.86
N ARG A 302 -12.82 -14.72 -15.46
CA ARG A 302 -13.23 -13.32 -15.22
C ARG A 302 -14.07 -13.22 -13.95
N TYR A 303 -13.79 -12.20 -13.15
CA TYR A 303 -14.51 -11.93 -11.91
C TYR A 303 -15.19 -10.56 -11.98
N PHE A 304 -16.49 -10.57 -11.68
CA PHE A 304 -17.29 -9.37 -11.44
C PHE A 304 -17.79 -9.38 -9.99
N SER A 305 -18.43 -8.29 -9.57
CA SER A 305 -19.07 -8.24 -8.25
C SER A 305 -20.09 -9.37 -8.07
N TYR A 306 -20.33 -9.73 -6.81
CA TYR A 306 -21.42 -10.67 -6.50
C TYR A 306 -22.77 -10.11 -6.98
N ALA A 307 -23.01 -8.82 -6.80
CA ALA A 307 -24.23 -8.14 -7.23
C ALA A 307 -24.45 -8.29 -8.75
N LEU A 308 -23.44 -8.00 -9.57
CA LEU A 308 -23.53 -8.12 -11.03
C LEU A 308 -23.77 -9.57 -11.45
N THR A 309 -22.97 -10.51 -10.96
CA THR A 309 -23.10 -11.93 -11.35
C THR A 309 -24.47 -12.49 -10.92
N GLN A 310 -24.96 -12.14 -9.74
CA GLN A 310 -26.29 -12.52 -9.29
C GLN A 310 -27.39 -11.89 -10.17
N ALA A 311 -27.26 -10.62 -10.56
CA ALA A 311 -28.21 -9.94 -11.43
C ALA A 311 -28.28 -10.58 -12.84
N LEU A 312 -27.17 -11.04 -13.41
CA LEU A 312 -27.19 -11.79 -14.68
C LEU A 312 -28.08 -13.04 -14.60
N LEU A 313 -28.07 -13.72 -13.45
CA LEU A 313 -28.92 -14.89 -13.21
C LEU A 313 -30.38 -14.48 -12.97
N ASP A 314 -30.61 -13.48 -12.12
CA ASP A 314 -31.94 -13.04 -11.70
C ASP A 314 -32.73 -12.42 -12.86
N ASN A 315 -32.05 -11.68 -13.76
CA ASN A 315 -32.63 -11.10 -14.96
C ASN A 315 -32.86 -12.14 -16.07
N GLY A 316 -32.35 -13.37 -15.90
CA GLY A 316 -32.40 -14.41 -16.93
C GLY A 316 -31.49 -14.12 -18.13
N ALA A 317 -30.51 -13.23 -17.98
CA ALA A 317 -29.51 -12.94 -19.00
C ALA A 317 -28.56 -14.13 -19.22
N LEU A 318 -28.27 -14.86 -18.15
CA LEU A 318 -27.58 -16.14 -18.18
C LEU A 318 -28.31 -17.16 -17.31
N SER A 319 -28.20 -18.45 -17.67
CA SER A 319 -28.62 -19.57 -16.83
C SER A 319 -27.38 -20.33 -16.34
N LEU A 320 -27.45 -20.99 -15.17
CA LEU A 320 -26.33 -21.79 -14.66
C LEU A 320 -25.92 -22.94 -15.61
N GLY A 321 -26.83 -23.41 -16.48
CA GLY A 321 -26.53 -24.44 -17.48
C GLY A 321 -25.83 -23.91 -18.73
N GLU A 322 -25.85 -22.60 -18.95
CA GLU A 322 -25.24 -21.88 -20.08
C GLU A 322 -24.20 -20.87 -19.61
N TRP A 323 -23.78 -20.97 -18.35
CA TRP A 323 -22.82 -20.05 -17.75
C TRP A 323 -21.45 -20.22 -18.42
N PRO A 324 -20.78 -19.14 -18.87
CA PRO A 324 -19.48 -19.24 -19.49
C PRO A 324 -18.44 -19.89 -18.56
N ASP A 325 -17.67 -20.84 -19.08
CA ASP A 325 -16.66 -21.58 -18.29
C ASP A 325 -15.54 -20.65 -17.75
N ASP A 326 -15.32 -19.53 -18.44
CA ASP A 326 -14.35 -18.49 -18.12
C ASP A 326 -14.95 -17.35 -17.26
N LEU A 327 -16.15 -17.52 -16.68
CA LEU A 327 -16.80 -16.53 -15.84
C LEU A 327 -17.06 -17.11 -14.44
N ALA A 328 -16.61 -16.42 -13.39
CA ALA A 328 -16.93 -16.79 -12.03
C ALA A 328 -18.45 -16.74 -11.79
N THR A 329 -19.02 -17.80 -11.20
CA THR A 329 -20.45 -17.87 -10.88
C THR A 329 -20.78 -16.98 -9.67
N PRO A 330 -22.07 -16.66 -9.41
CA PRO A 330 -22.46 -15.90 -8.23
C PRO A 330 -21.99 -16.52 -6.91
N GLU A 331 -22.01 -17.85 -6.81
CA GLU A 331 -21.52 -18.52 -5.59
C GLU A 331 -20.00 -18.33 -5.42
N VAL A 332 -19.24 -18.45 -6.52
CA VAL A 332 -17.79 -18.25 -6.49
C VAL A 332 -17.44 -16.81 -6.13
N THR A 333 -18.10 -15.81 -6.72
CA THR A 333 -17.83 -14.40 -6.41
C THR A 333 -18.20 -14.05 -4.97
N LYS A 334 -19.31 -14.61 -4.45
CA LYS A 334 -19.74 -14.44 -3.06
C LYS A 334 -18.73 -14.96 -2.04
N GLU A 335 -18.11 -16.10 -2.31
CA GLU A 335 -17.06 -16.67 -1.45
C GLU A 335 -15.72 -15.94 -1.62
N PHE A 336 -15.45 -15.41 -2.80
CA PHE A 336 -14.18 -14.81 -3.16
C PHE A 336 -13.99 -13.40 -2.61
N TRP A 337 -14.98 -12.51 -2.77
CA TRP A 337 -14.83 -11.09 -2.44
C TRP A 337 -14.64 -10.73 -0.95
N PRO A 338 -15.12 -11.48 0.06
CA PRO A 338 -15.02 -11.07 1.46
C PRO A 338 -13.60 -10.72 1.96
N TYR A 339 -12.55 -11.38 1.47
CA TYR A 339 -11.15 -11.06 1.82
C TYR A 339 -10.55 -9.91 0.99
N ARG A 340 -11.33 -9.33 0.07
CA ARG A 340 -10.86 -8.41 -1.00
C ARG A 340 -11.71 -7.15 -1.12
N ILE A 341 -12.53 -6.91 -0.11
CA ILE A 341 -13.22 -5.66 0.16
C ILE A 341 -12.70 -5.13 1.49
N THR A 342 -12.70 -3.81 1.67
CA THR A 342 -12.07 -3.18 2.83
C THR A 342 -13.05 -2.45 3.73
N VAL A 343 -14.22 -2.08 3.20
CA VAL A 343 -15.17 -1.16 3.86
C VAL A 343 -15.61 -1.58 5.27
N ASN A 344 -15.65 -2.87 5.56
CA ASN A 344 -16.08 -3.39 6.86
C ASN A 344 -14.91 -3.64 7.83
N ASN A 345 -13.67 -3.37 7.40
CA ASN A 345 -12.47 -3.75 8.14
C ASN A 345 -11.80 -2.56 8.85
N TYR A 346 -12.20 -1.32 8.55
CA TYR A 346 -11.56 -0.13 9.10
C TYR A 346 -11.69 0.02 10.63
N GLU A 347 -12.82 -0.38 11.21
CA GLU A 347 -13.00 -0.34 12.69
C GLU A 347 -11.92 -1.16 13.40
N LEU A 348 -11.63 -2.37 12.88
CA LEU A 348 -10.57 -3.25 13.42
C LEU A 348 -9.19 -2.61 13.34
N ILE A 349 -8.92 -1.81 12.30
CA ILE A 349 -7.65 -1.08 12.19
C ILE A 349 -7.53 -0.05 13.31
N GLY A 350 -8.59 0.72 13.59
CA GLY A 350 -8.58 1.68 14.69
C GLY A 350 -8.41 1.04 16.07
N GLU A 351 -8.96 -0.17 16.25
CA GLU A 351 -8.80 -0.95 17.48
C GLU A 351 -7.36 -1.49 17.66
N LYS A 352 -6.75 -1.97 16.58
CA LYS A 352 -5.46 -2.69 16.62
C LYS A 352 -4.25 -1.78 16.42
N LEU A 353 -4.41 -0.71 15.64
CA LEU A 353 -3.37 0.23 15.26
C LEU A 353 -3.83 1.68 15.53
N PRO A 354 -4.18 2.05 16.78
CA PRO A 354 -4.75 3.36 17.10
C PRO A 354 -3.81 4.54 16.82
N GLU A 355 -2.50 4.29 16.78
CA GLU A 355 -1.49 5.32 16.50
C GLU A 355 -1.13 5.43 15.01
N LEU A 356 -1.68 4.57 14.15
CA LEU A 356 -1.43 4.61 12.71
C LEU A 356 -1.83 5.96 12.12
N ARG A 357 -1.00 6.47 11.21
CA ARG A 357 -1.23 7.71 10.47
C ARG A 357 -1.40 7.38 8.99
N VAL A 358 -2.38 7.99 8.32
CA VAL A 358 -2.75 7.60 6.95
C VAL A 358 -2.64 8.78 5.99
N LEU A 359 -2.03 8.56 4.83
CA LEU A 359 -2.03 9.50 3.70
C LEU A 359 -2.60 8.80 2.47
N ILE A 360 -3.61 9.39 1.85
CA ILE A 360 -4.31 8.84 0.69
C ILE A 360 -4.03 9.75 -0.50
N PRO A 361 -2.98 9.49 -1.30
CA PRO A 361 -2.72 10.27 -2.49
C PRO A 361 -3.66 9.84 -3.63
N PHE A 362 -4.23 10.81 -4.34
CA PHE A 362 -5.07 10.57 -5.52
C PHE A 362 -5.03 11.73 -6.51
N ALA A 363 -5.10 11.39 -7.79
CA ALA A 363 -5.07 12.34 -8.89
C ALA A 363 -6.45 12.97 -9.16
N THR A 364 -6.47 14.11 -9.86
CA THR A 364 -7.73 14.71 -10.37
C THR A 364 -8.46 13.73 -11.28
N ASP A 365 -7.74 13.15 -12.23
CA ASP A 365 -8.19 12.01 -13.02
C ASP A 365 -7.46 10.75 -12.53
N ASP A 366 -8.19 9.85 -11.87
CA ASP A 366 -7.59 8.65 -11.28
C ASP A 366 -7.06 7.72 -12.38
N HIS A 367 -6.13 6.83 -12.01
CA HIS A 367 -5.52 5.92 -12.98
C HIS A 367 -6.49 4.88 -13.56
N VAL A 368 -7.62 4.61 -12.89
CA VAL A 368 -8.58 3.56 -13.26
C VAL A 368 -10.04 3.99 -13.06
N GLN A 369 -10.38 4.59 -11.92
CA GLN A 369 -11.77 4.91 -11.57
C GLN A 369 -12.22 6.22 -12.24
N ALA A 370 -13.29 6.17 -13.03
CA ALA A 370 -13.75 7.35 -13.78
C ALA A 370 -14.81 8.19 -13.05
N ALA A 371 -15.40 7.67 -11.97
CA ALA A 371 -16.48 8.32 -11.23
C ALA A 371 -16.01 9.62 -10.55
N ASP A 372 -16.73 10.73 -10.80
CA ASP A 372 -16.32 12.06 -10.33
C ASP A 372 -16.43 12.22 -8.82
N ASP A 373 -17.31 11.47 -8.14
CA ASP A 373 -17.43 11.50 -6.68
C ASP A 373 -16.34 10.69 -5.94
N LYS A 374 -15.44 10.04 -6.69
CA LYS A 374 -14.29 9.27 -6.19
C LYS A 374 -14.65 8.34 -5.02
N PRO A 375 -15.63 7.43 -5.19
CA PRO A 375 -16.18 6.66 -4.07
C PRO A 375 -15.13 5.82 -3.34
N HIS A 376 -14.10 5.35 -4.03
CA HIS A 376 -12.98 4.61 -3.45
C HIS A 376 -12.12 5.46 -2.49
N ILE A 377 -11.82 6.71 -2.84
CA ILE A 377 -11.12 7.66 -1.96
C ILE A 377 -12.01 8.04 -0.79
N ARG A 378 -13.29 8.35 -1.07
CA ARG A 378 -14.26 8.73 -0.05
C ARG A 378 -14.49 7.61 0.98
N GLN A 379 -14.63 6.36 0.54
CA GLN A 379 -14.79 5.21 1.44
C GLN A 379 -13.52 4.92 2.23
N ALA A 380 -12.34 5.04 1.62
CA ALA A 380 -11.08 4.90 2.34
C ALA A 380 -10.92 5.99 3.41
N TYR A 381 -11.22 7.25 3.08
CA TYR A 381 -11.20 8.37 4.03
C TYR A 381 -12.24 8.16 5.15
N ASP A 382 -13.49 7.85 4.83
CA ASP A 382 -14.53 7.55 5.82
C ASP A 382 -14.08 6.42 6.76
N GLY A 383 -13.53 5.36 6.18
CA GLY A 383 -13.00 4.22 6.90
C GLY A 383 -11.91 4.59 7.88
N PHE A 384 -10.78 5.13 7.41
CA PHE A 384 -9.64 5.46 8.26
C PHE A 384 -9.93 6.63 9.22
N ARG A 385 -10.58 7.70 8.74
CA ARG A 385 -10.78 8.91 9.54
C ARG A 385 -11.97 8.81 10.48
N LYS A 386 -13.14 8.41 9.97
CA LYS A 386 -14.43 8.55 10.67
C LYS A 386 -14.78 7.29 11.45
N THR A 387 -14.51 6.11 10.87
CA THR A 387 -14.74 4.82 11.54
C THR A 387 -13.57 4.45 12.46
N ALA A 388 -12.34 4.44 11.95
CA ALA A 388 -11.16 4.04 12.73
C ALA A 388 -10.62 5.16 13.64
N GLY A 389 -11.02 6.42 13.41
CA GLY A 389 -10.61 7.55 14.24
C GLY A 389 -9.16 8.02 14.04
N LEU A 390 -8.49 7.55 12.99
CA LEU A 390 -7.07 7.82 12.74
C LEU A 390 -6.86 9.23 12.17
N TRP A 391 -5.64 9.74 12.33
CA TRP A 391 -5.20 10.90 11.57
C TRP A 391 -5.12 10.50 10.09
N THR A 392 -5.77 11.25 9.22
CA THR A 392 -5.85 10.92 7.79
C THR A 392 -5.71 12.17 6.95
N ARG A 393 -4.85 12.13 5.94
CA ARG A 393 -4.63 13.23 5.00
C ARG A 393 -4.93 12.79 3.57
N LEU A 394 -5.46 13.71 2.78
CA LEU A 394 -5.71 13.57 1.35
C LEU A 394 -4.62 14.34 0.58
N ASN A 395 -3.76 13.60 -0.15
CA ASN A 395 -2.53 14.09 -0.79
C ASN A 395 -1.46 14.62 0.19
N CYS A 396 -0.21 14.77 -0.25
CA CYS A 396 0.87 15.31 0.58
C CYS A 396 0.75 16.84 0.76
N ASP A 397 1.52 17.41 1.69
CA ASP A 397 1.74 18.85 1.78
C ASP A 397 2.41 19.37 0.50
N LEU A 398 2.04 20.59 0.10
CA LEU A 398 2.60 21.19 -1.11
C LEU A 398 4.13 21.37 -1.00
N SER A 399 4.63 21.63 0.20
CA SER A 399 6.07 21.73 0.49
C SER A 399 6.85 20.47 0.11
N TYR A 400 6.28 19.27 0.33
CA TYR A 400 6.88 18.00 -0.08
C TYR A 400 6.78 17.79 -1.59
N THR A 401 5.66 18.17 -2.21
CA THR A 401 5.56 18.15 -3.69
C THR A 401 6.65 19.03 -4.32
N GLN A 402 6.89 20.22 -3.75
CA GLN A 402 7.90 21.15 -4.24
C GLN A 402 9.33 20.66 -4.05
N SER A 403 9.61 20.02 -2.91
CA SER A 403 10.95 19.52 -2.55
C SER A 403 11.30 18.23 -3.29
N GLU A 404 10.40 17.26 -3.29
CA GLU A 404 10.66 15.90 -3.77
C GLU A 404 10.44 15.76 -5.29
N ILE A 405 9.69 16.68 -5.91
CA ILE A 405 9.32 16.57 -7.33
C ILE A 405 9.80 17.78 -8.12
N ASP A 406 9.20 18.95 -7.91
CA ASP A 406 9.60 20.18 -8.60
C ASP A 406 9.05 21.44 -7.92
N ALA A 407 9.93 22.43 -7.72
CA ALA A 407 9.61 23.70 -7.05
C ALA A 407 8.53 24.54 -7.75
N SER A 408 8.11 24.20 -8.98
CA SER A 408 7.00 24.85 -9.68
C SER A 408 5.61 24.37 -9.25
N ALA A 409 5.52 23.32 -8.41
CA ALA A 409 4.26 22.89 -7.85
C ALA A 409 3.55 24.03 -7.10
N SER A 410 2.26 24.19 -7.36
CA SER A 410 1.42 25.23 -6.76
C SER A 410 -0.04 24.80 -6.79
N LEU A 411 -0.85 25.43 -5.93
CA LEU A 411 -2.30 25.22 -5.91
C LEU A 411 -2.93 25.55 -7.27
N GLU A 412 -2.55 26.67 -7.90
CA GLU A 412 -3.02 27.03 -9.25
C GLU A 412 -2.53 26.07 -10.33
N GLY A 413 -1.41 25.39 -10.09
CA GLY A 413 -0.89 24.30 -10.91
C GLY A 413 -1.58 22.95 -10.67
N GLY A 414 -2.61 22.92 -9.82
CA GLY A 414 -3.40 21.73 -9.48
C GLY A 414 -2.68 20.76 -8.55
N PHE A 415 -1.83 21.28 -7.66
CA PHE A 415 -1.25 20.53 -6.55
C PHE A 415 -1.90 21.02 -5.24
N PRO A 416 -2.85 20.26 -4.69
CA PRO A 416 -3.62 20.67 -3.53
C PRO A 416 -2.74 20.74 -2.27
N ASP A 417 -3.14 21.59 -1.33
CA ASP A 417 -2.47 21.78 -0.04
C ASP A 417 -3.49 21.79 1.09
N ASN A 418 -4.21 20.67 1.24
CA ASN A 418 -5.34 20.56 2.14
C ASN A 418 -4.90 20.23 3.56
N ASP A 419 -5.57 20.74 4.58
CA ASP A 419 -5.30 20.31 5.96
C ASP A 419 -5.60 18.81 6.15
N ALA A 420 -4.77 18.10 6.90
CA ALA A 420 -5.08 16.76 7.36
C ALA A 420 -6.39 16.75 8.17
N ASN A 421 -7.10 15.62 8.09
CA ASN A 421 -8.42 15.40 8.70
C ASN A 421 -9.54 16.28 8.11
N THR A 422 -9.34 16.78 6.89
CA THR A 422 -10.37 17.46 6.10
C THR A 422 -10.66 16.71 4.80
N GLU A 423 -11.84 16.95 4.24
CA GLU A 423 -12.35 16.33 3.02
C GLU A 423 -13.19 17.34 2.22
N PRO A 424 -13.47 17.07 0.93
CA PRO A 424 -14.47 17.79 0.16
C PRO A 424 -15.81 17.90 0.90
N THR A 425 -16.45 19.08 0.84
CA THR A 425 -17.81 19.23 1.37
C THR A 425 -18.82 18.57 0.43
N ASP A 426 -18.54 18.66 -0.87
CA ASP A 426 -19.28 17.97 -1.92
C ASP A 426 -18.30 17.15 -2.77
N TRP A 427 -18.26 15.84 -2.52
CA TRP A 427 -17.36 14.93 -3.23
C TRP A 427 -17.62 14.88 -4.74
N TYR A 428 -18.85 15.07 -5.20
CA TYR A 428 -19.14 15.04 -6.64
C TYR A 428 -18.65 16.30 -7.35
N LEU A 429 -18.76 17.46 -6.72
CA LEU A 429 -18.37 18.75 -7.32
C LEU A 429 -16.92 19.16 -7.07
N GLU A 430 -16.34 18.77 -5.93
CA GLU A 430 -15.07 19.32 -5.44
C GLU A 430 -13.91 18.33 -5.49
N SER A 431 -14.14 17.01 -5.56
CA SER A 431 -13.05 16.02 -5.47
C SER A 431 -11.92 16.24 -6.50
N GLY A 432 -12.26 16.75 -7.68
CA GLY A 432 -11.29 17.04 -8.74
C GLY A 432 -10.22 18.06 -8.31
N SER A 433 -10.60 19.10 -7.57
CA SER A 433 -9.65 20.11 -7.05
C SER A 433 -8.89 19.65 -5.82
N TRP A 434 -9.31 18.52 -5.21
CA TRP A 434 -8.59 17.89 -4.12
C TRP A 434 -7.58 16.84 -4.58
N GLY A 435 -7.66 16.41 -5.84
CA GLY A 435 -6.70 15.51 -6.47
C GLY A 435 -5.50 16.28 -7.04
N PHE A 436 -4.37 15.60 -7.18
CA PHE A 436 -3.19 16.19 -7.84
C PHE A 436 -3.27 16.09 -9.37
N GLU A 437 -2.67 17.07 -10.05
CA GLU A 437 -2.56 17.06 -11.51
C GLU A 437 -1.63 15.97 -12.02
N GLY A 438 -2.01 15.33 -13.13
CA GLY A 438 -1.29 14.18 -13.69
C GLY A 438 0.11 14.49 -14.23
N ARG A 439 0.45 15.79 -14.36
CA ARG A 439 1.76 16.25 -14.82
C ARG A 439 2.27 17.46 -14.07
N LEU A 440 3.58 17.48 -13.81
CA LEU A 440 4.33 18.60 -13.26
C LEU A 440 5.63 18.76 -14.05
N ALA A 441 5.96 19.98 -14.47
CA ALA A 441 7.17 20.26 -15.26
C ALA A 441 7.38 19.32 -16.48
N GLY A 442 6.28 18.83 -17.07
CA GLY A 442 6.29 17.90 -18.20
C GLY A 442 6.46 16.42 -17.84
N GLN A 443 6.70 16.09 -16.57
CA GLN A 443 6.80 14.72 -16.06
C GLN A 443 5.45 14.21 -15.54
N MET A 444 5.26 12.89 -15.56
CA MET A 444 4.08 12.25 -14.95
C MET A 444 4.23 12.24 -13.44
N THR A 445 3.15 12.52 -12.72
CA THR A 445 3.15 12.64 -11.24
C THR A 445 2.60 11.41 -10.53
N ALA A 446 2.00 10.48 -11.28
CA ALA A 446 1.34 9.29 -10.73
C ALA A 446 2.27 8.42 -9.86
N GLN A 447 3.58 8.44 -10.11
CA GLN A 447 4.58 7.73 -9.31
C GLN A 447 5.25 8.62 -8.26
N THR A 448 5.52 9.88 -8.60
CA THR A 448 6.32 10.77 -7.74
C THR A 448 5.51 11.34 -6.57
N ILE A 449 4.22 11.63 -6.73
CA ILE A 449 3.38 12.13 -5.63
C ILE A 449 3.26 11.13 -4.47
N PRO A 450 2.99 9.83 -4.71
CA PRO A 450 2.98 8.86 -3.62
C PRO A 450 4.34 8.70 -2.93
N LEU A 451 5.45 8.82 -3.66
CA LEU A 451 6.80 8.82 -3.08
C LEU A 451 7.04 10.06 -2.21
N ALA A 452 6.61 11.24 -2.65
CA ALA A 452 6.61 12.44 -1.82
C ALA A 452 5.73 12.28 -0.55
N GLY A 453 4.63 11.52 -0.66
CA GLY A 453 3.83 11.13 0.50
C GLY A 453 4.56 10.19 1.47
N ILE A 454 5.36 9.24 0.97
CA ILE A 454 6.21 8.39 1.83
C ILE A 454 7.26 9.24 2.56
N ALA A 455 7.92 10.14 1.83
CA ALA A 455 8.86 11.12 2.39
C ALA A 455 8.23 11.93 3.53
N GLU A 456 7.05 12.53 3.28
CA GLU A 456 6.33 13.30 4.30
C GLU A 456 6.01 12.47 5.54
N MET A 457 5.44 11.28 5.36
CA MET A 457 5.03 10.47 6.50
C MET A 457 6.23 9.99 7.32
N ALA A 458 7.34 9.64 6.66
CA ALA A 458 8.58 9.28 7.34
C ALA A 458 9.15 10.46 8.15
N ASP A 459 9.18 11.66 7.58
CA ASP A 459 9.72 12.86 8.22
C ASP A 459 8.84 13.30 9.40
N ARG A 460 7.51 13.18 9.27
CA ARG A 460 6.57 13.44 10.38
C ARG A 460 6.77 12.49 11.56
N VAL A 461 7.06 11.20 11.29
CA VAL A 461 7.45 10.26 12.35
C VAL A 461 8.76 10.69 12.99
N GLN A 462 9.77 11.00 12.19
CA GLN A 462 11.11 11.37 12.66
C GLN A 462 11.09 12.62 13.54
N ALA A 463 10.28 13.61 13.18
CA ALA A 463 10.16 14.89 13.88
C ALA A 463 9.06 14.90 14.96
N ASP A 464 8.25 13.83 15.06
CA ASP A 464 7.00 13.77 15.84
C ASP A 464 6.10 15.00 15.58
N ASN A 465 5.89 15.33 14.30
CA ASN A 465 5.14 16.51 13.88
C ASN A 465 3.90 16.17 13.05
N TRP A 466 2.76 16.04 13.75
CA TRP A 466 1.46 15.71 13.16
C TRP A 466 0.54 16.93 12.98
N GLN A 467 1.13 18.12 12.79
CA GLN A 467 0.36 19.31 12.42
C GLN A 467 -0.47 19.07 11.16
N ALA A 468 -1.60 19.79 11.05
CA ALA A 468 -2.56 19.58 9.98
C ALA A 468 -1.95 19.87 8.59
N ASN A 469 -1.01 20.81 8.49
CA ASN A 469 -0.35 21.17 7.26
C ASN A 469 1.05 21.71 7.58
N LEU A 470 2.05 21.43 6.74
CA LEU A 470 3.43 21.85 6.89
C LEU A 470 3.82 22.86 5.80
N ASP A 471 4.19 24.06 6.25
CA ASP A 471 4.68 25.12 5.36
C ASP A 471 6.09 24.82 4.78
N GLU A 472 6.80 23.87 5.36
CA GLU A 472 8.16 23.44 4.95
C GLU A 472 8.38 21.94 5.22
N VAL A 473 9.34 21.35 4.50
CA VAL A 473 9.85 19.99 4.79
C VAL A 473 10.59 19.99 6.13
N LEU A 474 10.49 18.89 6.89
CA LEU A 474 10.91 18.81 8.30
C LEU A 474 12.41 18.49 8.49
#